data_AF-A0A8T4JD57-F1
#
_entry.id   AF-A0A8T4JD57-F1
#
_cell.length_a   1.000
_cell.length_b   1.000
_cell.length_c   1.000
_cell.angle_alpha   90.00
_cell.angle_beta   90.00
_cell.angle_gamma   90.00
#
_symmetry.space_group_name_H-M   'P 1'
#
loop_
_entity.id
_entity.type
_entity.pdbx_description
1 polymer ?
#
loop_
_entity_poly.entity_id
_entity_poly.type
_entity_poly.pdbx_seq_one_letter_code
_entity_poly.pdbx_strand_id
1 'polypeptide(L)' 'MPDQKSIIFWIIGTVCIFFGTLISGSVEPAALGATTESVILAYLIGIILLFLGGMFWISAAVVHVEEE' A
#
# COMPACT_ATOMS: atom_id res chain seq x y z
N MET A 1 16.03 -7.65 -17.20
CA MET A 1 16.40 -7.13 -15.86
C MET A 1 15.45 -5.99 -15.57
N PRO A 2 14.93 -5.83 -14.34
CA PRO A 2 14.03 -4.72 -14.04
C PRO A 2 14.75 -3.38 -14.29
N ASP A 3 14.10 -2.50 -15.04
CA ASP A 3 14.64 -1.19 -15.37
C ASP A 3 14.85 -0.31 -14.13
N GLN A 4 15.82 0.59 -14.21
CA GLN A 4 16.17 1.50 -13.12
C GLN A 4 14.96 2.36 -12.68
N LYS A 5 14.08 2.72 -13.62
CA LYS A 5 12.81 3.42 -13.34
C LYS A 5 11.86 2.55 -12.49
N SER A 6 11.69 1.28 -12.87
CA SER A 6 10.84 0.32 -12.14
C SER A 6 11.32 0.07 -10.72
N ILE A 7 12.66 0.02 -10.52
CA ILE A 7 13.27 -0.13 -9.19
C ILE A 7 12.97 1.11 -8.31
N ILE A 8 13.11 2.33 -8.84
CA ILE A 8 12.81 3.56 -8.10
C ILE A 8 11.34 3.59 -7.68
N PHE A 9 10.43 3.26 -8.59
CA PHE A 9 9.02 3.14 -8.28
C PHE A 9 8.79 2.11 -7.16
N TRP A 10 9.34 0.91 -7.27
CA TRP A 10 9.24 -0.11 -6.22
C TRP A 10 9.69 0.37 -4.83
N ILE A 11 10.78 1.12 -4.77
CA ILE A 11 11.30 1.70 -3.52
C ILE A 11 10.29 2.71 -2.94
N ILE A 12 9.79 3.64 -3.76
CA ILE A 12 8.81 4.65 -3.33
C ILE A 12 7.54 3.98 -2.80
N GLY A 13 7.00 3.00 -3.53
CA GLY A 13 5.83 2.24 -3.11
C GLY A 13 6.05 1.54 -1.76
N THR A 14 7.20 0.90 -1.58
CA THR A 14 7.58 0.23 -0.33
C THR A 14 7.66 1.21 0.85
N VAL A 15 8.24 2.39 0.63
CA VAL A 15 8.33 3.45 1.66
C VAL A 15 6.93 3.96 2.05
N CYS A 16 6.04 4.17 1.08
CA CYS A 16 4.66 4.58 1.35
C CYS A 16 3.89 3.54 2.19
N ILE A 17 4.04 2.25 1.86
CA ILE A 17 3.40 1.16 2.63
C ILE A 17 3.98 1.08 4.05
N PHE A 18 5.30 1.23 4.19
CA PHE A 18 5.96 1.23 5.49
C PHE A 18 5.45 2.35 6.41
N PHE A 19 5.37 3.59 5.92
CA PHE A 19 4.83 4.69 6.73
C PHE A 19 3.33 4.55 6.98
N GLY A 20 2.57 4.08 5.99
CA GLY A 20 1.13 3.83 6.16
C GLY A 20 0.82 2.82 7.26
N THR A 21 1.58 1.73 7.33
CA THR A 21 1.42 0.70 8.37
C THR A 21 1.86 1.19 9.75
N LEU A 22 2.96 1.96 9.84
CA LEU A 22 3.41 2.60 11.08
C LEU A 22 2.36 3.54 11.67
N ILE A 23 1.82 4.44 10.85
CA ILE A 23 0.81 5.39 11.28
C ILE A 23 -0.43 4.63 11.74
N SER A 24 -0.90 3.67 10.92
CA SER A 24 -2.07 2.86 11.23
C SER A 24 -1.97 2.15 12.58
N GLY A 25 -0.80 1.57 12.93
CA GLY A 25 -0.61 0.89 14.21
C GLY A 25 -0.51 1.80 15.42
N SER A 26 -0.24 3.09 15.21
CA SER A 26 -0.13 4.11 16.28
C SER A 26 -1.45 4.83 16.59
N VAL A 27 -2.50 4.59 15.79
CA VAL A 27 -3.80 5.23 16.01
C VAL A 27 -4.54 4.50 17.11
N GLU A 28 -4.79 5.19 18.23
CA GLU A 28 -5.54 4.66 19.37
C GLU A 28 -7.05 4.84 19.12
N PRO A 29 -7.82 3.77 18.81
CA PRO A 29 -9.18 3.94 18.30
C PRO A 29 -10.16 4.52 19.31
N ALA A 30 -9.91 4.22 20.59
CA ALA A 30 -10.72 4.70 21.70
C ALA A 30 -10.68 6.24 21.83
N ALA A 31 -9.55 6.87 21.48
CA ALA A 31 -9.40 8.33 21.52
C ALA A 31 -10.22 9.05 20.43
N LEU A 32 -10.56 8.33 19.35
CA LEU A 32 -11.35 8.85 18.22
C LEU A 32 -12.84 8.49 18.30
N GLY A 33 -13.27 7.82 19.38
CA GLY A 33 -14.65 7.31 19.50
C GLY A 33 -14.98 6.22 18.48
N ALA A 34 -13.98 5.58 17.88
CA ALA A 34 -14.18 4.49 16.94
C ALA A 34 -14.40 3.19 17.70
N THR A 35 -15.40 2.41 17.29
CA THR A 35 -15.64 1.07 17.83
C THR A 35 -14.60 0.08 17.29
N THR A 36 -14.25 -0.94 18.06
CA THR A 36 -13.28 -1.96 17.63
C THR A 36 -13.65 -2.60 16.28
N GLU A 37 -14.94 -2.79 16.04
CA GLU A 37 -15.46 -3.35 14.79
C GLU A 37 -15.18 -2.46 13.57
N SER A 38 -15.33 -1.14 13.70
CA SER A 38 -15.08 -0.22 12.58
C SER A 38 -13.60 -0.12 12.22
N VAL A 39 -12.72 -0.26 13.21
CA VAL A 39 -11.26 -0.30 13.03
C VAL A 39 -10.85 -1.57 12.29
N ILE A 40 -11.38 -2.72 12.69
CA ILE A 40 -11.13 -4.00 12.01
C ILE A 40 -11.59 -3.93 10.56
N LEU A 41 -12.79 -3.37 10.31
CA LEU A 41 -13.30 -3.17 8.95
C LEU A 41 -12.38 -2.26 8.13
N ALA A 42 -11.90 -1.15 8.72
CA ALA A 42 -10.98 -0.23 8.06
C ALA A 42 -9.65 -0.90 7.71
N TYR A 43 -9.09 -1.74 8.58
CA TYR A 43 -7.89 -2.53 8.30
C TYR A 43 -8.11 -3.56 7.19
N LEU A 44 -9.26 -4.24 7.16
CA LEU A 44 -9.61 -5.16 6.07
C LEU A 44 -9.69 -4.43 4.73
N ILE A 45 -10.36 -3.28 4.68
CA ILE A 45 -10.46 -2.45 3.47
C ILE A 45 -9.06 -1.95 3.07
N GLY A 46 -8.24 -1.49 4.03
CA GLY A 46 -6.88 -1.04 3.80
C GLY A 46 -5.99 -2.13 3.19
N ILE A 47 -6.08 -3.36 3.69
CA ILE A 47 -5.37 -4.53 3.13
C ILE A 47 -5.80 -4.80 1.69
N ILE A 48 -7.11 -4.78 1.40
CA ILE A 48 -7.63 -4.99 0.06
C ILE A 48 -7.10 -3.92 -0.91
N LEU A 49 -7.12 -2.65 -0.49
CA LEU A 49 -6.62 -1.54 -1.29
C LEU A 49 -5.10 -1.62 -1.52
N LEU A 50 -4.34 -2.06 -0.51
CA LEU A 50 -2.90 -2.29 -0.66
C LEU A 50 -2.59 -3.41 -1.66
N PHE A 51 -3.34 -4.51 -1.62
CA PHE A 51 -3.18 -5.58 -2.61
C PHE A 51 -3.56 -5.13 -4.02
N LEU A 52 -4.68 -4.43 -4.18
CA LEU A 52 -5.09 -3.85 -5.46
C LEU A 52 -4.06 -2.85 -6.00
N GLY A 53 -3.58 -1.95 -5.16
CA GLY A 53 -2.53 -0.99 -5.51
C GLY A 53 -1.24 -1.70 -5.92
N GLY A 54 -0.81 -2.74 -5.19
CA GLY A 54 0.35 -3.55 -5.53
C GLY A 54 0.21 -4.29 -6.86
N MET A 55 -0.97 -4.88 -7.13
CA MET A 55 -1.24 -5.53 -8.43
C MET A 55 -1.17 -4.52 -9.58
N PHE A 56 -1.82 -3.36 -9.45
CA PHE A 56 -1.74 -2.31 -10.46
C PHE A 56 -0.33 -1.79 -10.66
N TRP A 57 0.45 -1.68 -9.59
CA TRP A 57 1.86 -1.30 -9.65
C TRP A 57 2.68 -2.29 -10.46
N ILE A 58 2.54 -3.59 -10.18
CA ILE A 58 3.24 -4.65 -10.89
C ILE A 58 2.79 -4.66 -12.36
N SER A 59 1.50 -4.58 -12.64
CA SER A 59 0.97 -4.53 -14.00
C SER A 59 1.50 -3.33 -14.79
N ALA A 60 1.52 -2.13 -14.20
CA ALA A 60 2.08 -0.95 -14.85
C ALA A 60 3.58 -1.09 -15.12
N ALA A 61 4.34 -1.67 -14.20
CA ALA A 61 5.76 -1.92 -14.39
C ALA A 61 6.04 -2.97 -15.48
N VAL A 62 5.18 -3.99 -15.62
CA VAL A 62 5.31 -5.02 -16.68
C VAL A 62 4.95 -4.45 -18.05
N VAL A 63 3.84 -3.70 -18.16
CA VAL A 63 3.44 -3.07 -19.43
C VAL A 63 4.54 -2.14 -19.95
N HIS A 64 5.16 -1.36 -19.06
CA HIS A 64 6.25 -0.47 -19.48
C HIS A 64 7.50 -1.19 -20.00
N VAL A 65 7.72 -2.45 -19.58
CA VAL A 65 8.84 -3.29 -20.04
C VAL A 65 8.53 -3.97 -21.37
N GLU A 66 7.26 -4.21 -21.70
CA GLU A 66 6.87 -4.78 -23.01
C GLU A 66 6.84 -3.72 -24.13
N GLU A 67 6.74 -2.44 -23.79
CA GLU A 67 6.70 -1.33 -24.76
C GLU A 67 8.07 -0.75 -25.13
N GLU A 68 9.15 -1.06 -24.38
CA GLU A 68 10.55 -0.69 -24.69
C GLU A 68 11.30 -1.83 -25.43
#